data_AF-S4MHU4-F1
#
_entry.id   AF-S4MHU4-F1
#
_cell.length_a   1.000
_cell.length_b   1.000
_cell.length_c   1.000
_cell.angle_alpha   90.00
_cell.angle_beta   90.00
_cell.angle_gamma   90.00
#
_symmetry.space_group_name_H-M   'P 1'
#
loop_
_entity.id
_entity.type
_entity.pdbx_description
1 polymer ?
#
loop_
_entity_poly.entity_id
_entity_poly.type
_entity_poly.pdbx_seq_one_letter_code
_entity_poly.pdbx_strand_id
1 'polypeptide(L)'
;MQTTLGLSNISFGLNPAARILLNSVFLDECVKAGLDSAIVHASKILPIARFSEEEVRTALDLIYDRRAEGYDPLQKLMQLFEGATAKSLKAGKAEELAALPLDERLKRRIIDGEKNGLEADLDEALQSRPALDIVNETLLEGMKVVGELFGSGQMQLPFVLQSAEVMKTAVAHLEPHMEKTDEAGKGDHRAGHRAR
;
A
#
# COMPACT_ATOMS: atom_id res chain seq x y z
N MET A 1 -18.21 26.11 -9.42
CA MET A 1 -16.98 26.92 -9.34
C MET A 1 -15.85 25.91 -9.19
N GLN A 2 -14.86 25.87 -10.09
CA GLN A 2 -13.75 24.93 -9.97
C GLN A 2 -12.77 25.44 -8.91
N THR A 3 -12.34 24.53 -8.03
CA THR A 3 -11.43 24.79 -6.92
C THR A 3 -10.11 24.05 -7.14
N THR A 4 -9.01 24.78 -6.99
CA THR A 4 -7.65 24.22 -7.10
C THR A 4 -6.87 24.58 -5.85
N LEU A 5 -6.21 23.58 -5.25
CA LEU A 5 -5.41 23.73 -4.04
C LEU A 5 -3.93 23.39 -4.31
N GLY A 6 -3.02 24.24 -3.84
CA GLY A 6 -1.60 23.90 -3.72
C GLY A 6 -1.27 23.38 -2.33
N LEU A 7 -0.82 22.13 -2.22
CA LEU A 7 -0.57 21.47 -0.93
C LEU A 7 0.94 21.47 -0.60
N SER A 8 1.41 22.51 0.09
CA SER A 8 2.82 22.58 0.53
C SER A 8 3.05 23.29 1.87
N ASN A 9 2.22 24.29 2.21
CA ASN A 9 2.51 25.23 3.29
C ASN A 9 1.80 24.95 4.61
N ILE A 10 0.71 24.17 4.61
CA ILE A 10 -0.10 23.91 5.81
C ILE A 10 0.66 23.19 6.94
N SER A 11 1.76 22.52 6.59
CA SER A 11 2.59 21.73 7.50
C SER A 11 3.98 22.35 7.70
N PHE A 12 4.14 23.63 7.38
CA PHE A 12 5.40 24.33 7.58
C PHE A 12 5.79 24.34 9.08
N GLY A 13 7.06 24.11 9.38
CA GLY A 13 7.58 23.99 10.75
C GLY A 13 7.49 22.59 11.37
N LEU A 14 6.74 21.66 10.78
CA LEU A 14 6.70 20.26 11.23
C LEU A 14 7.86 19.44 10.67
N ASN A 15 8.22 18.36 11.39
CA ASN A 15 9.19 17.40 10.90
C ASN A 15 8.68 16.68 9.63
N PRO A 16 9.57 16.13 8.77
CA PRO A 16 9.17 15.56 7.49
C PRO A 16 8.08 14.46 7.54
N ALA A 17 8.01 13.70 8.63
CA ALA A 17 7.04 12.62 8.79
C ALA A 17 5.64 13.16 9.11
N ALA A 18 5.56 14.04 10.10
CA ALA A 18 4.33 14.72 10.48
C ALA A 18 3.75 15.53 9.31
N ARG A 19 4.62 16.10 8.44
CA ARG A 19 4.20 16.78 7.21
C ARG A 19 3.46 15.86 6.25
N ILE A 20 3.93 14.62 6.07
CA ILE A 20 3.29 13.65 5.16
C ILE A 20 1.88 13.33 5.66
N LEU A 21 1.74 13.05 6.97
CA LEU A 21 0.45 12.78 7.58
C LEU A 21 -0.51 13.98 7.43
N LEU A 22 -0.10 15.16 7.91
CA LEU A 22 -0.97 16.35 7.93
C LEU A 22 -1.40 16.75 6.52
N ASN A 23 -0.48 16.70 5.55
CA ASN A 23 -0.81 16.97 4.16
C ASN A 23 -1.80 15.95 3.59
N SER A 24 -1.60 14.66 3.87
CA SER A 24 -2.47 13.60 3.35
C SER A 24 -3.89 13.72 3.89
N VAL A 25 -4.03 13.93 5.21
CA VAL A 25 -5.34 14.09 5.87
C VAL A 25 -6.04 15.37 5.40
N PHE A 26 -5.32 16.48 5.28
CA PHE A 26 -5.90 17.72 4.77
C PHE A 26 -6.40 17.58 3.33
N LEU A 27 -5.63 16.92 2.46
CA LEU A 27 -6.05 16.67 1.08
C LEU A 27 -7.32 15.80 1.04
N ASP A 28 -7.38 14.76 1.85
CA ASP A 28 -8.56 13.88 1.97
C ASP A 28 -9.82 14.66 2.40
N GLU A 29 -9.71 15.52 3.41
CA GLU A 29 -10.80 16.40 3.82
C GLU A 29 -11.20 17.40 2.72
N CYS A 30 -10.24 17.96 1.98
CA CYS A 30 -10.55 18.84 0.85
C CYS A 30 -11.30 18.09 -0.26
N VAL A 31 -10.88 16.86 -0.59
CA VAL A 31 -11.56 16.03 -1.59
C VAL A 31 -13.00 15.73 -1.15
N LYS A 32 -13.21 15.34 0.12
CA LYS A 32 -14.55 15.13 0.68
C LYS A 32 -15.41 16.39 0.66
N ALA A 33 -14.80 17.56 0.82
CA ALA A 33 -15.47 18.86 0.73
C ALA A 33 -15.77 19.30 -0.73
N GLY A 34 -15.35 18.52 -1.74
CA GLY A 34 -15.64 18.77 -3.15
C GLY A 34 -14.52 19.47 -3.92
N LEU A 35 -13.26 19.37 -3.46
CA LEU A 35 -12.10 19.89 -4.20
C LEU A 35 -11.98 19.24 -5.59
N ASP A 36 -11.93 20.05 -6.65
CA ASP A 36 -11.85 19.55 -8.03
C ASP A 36 -10.43 19.11 -8.43
N SER A 37 -9.40 19.81 -7.94
CA SER A 37 -8.00 19.55 -8.33
C SER A 37 -6.98 19.97 -7.27
N ALA A 38 -5.84 19.29 -7.23
CA ALA A 38 -4.75 19.60 -6.31
C ALA A 38 -3.38 19.52 -7.00
N ILE A 39 -2.50 20.47 -6.69
CA ILE A 39 -1.07 20.44 -7.03
C ILE A 39 -0.33 19.97 -5.78
N VAL A 40 0.19 18.75 -5.84
CA VAL A 40 0.82 18.07 -4.70
C VAL A 40 2.09 17.35 -5.14
N HIS A 41 3.04 17.19 -4.21
CA HIS A 41 4.19 16.32 -4.45
C HIS A 41 3.81 14.88 -4.10
N ALA A 42 3.68 14.00 -5.09
CA ALA A 42 3.17 12.63 -4.90
C ALA A 42 3.92 11.83 -3.82
N SER A 43 5.26 12.00 -3.69
CA SER A 43 6.03 11.31 -2.63
C SER A 43 5.91 11.93 -1.23
N LYS A 44 5.13 13.00 -1.07
CA LYS A 44 4.88 13.70 0.19
C LYS A 44 3.42 13.58 0.66
N ILE A 45 2.67 12.70 0.03
CA ILE A 45 1.34 12.28 0.44
C ILE A 45 1.31 10.74 0.49
N LEU A 46 0.40 10.18 1.26
CA LEU A 46 0.11 8.76 1.31
C LEU A 46 -1.40 8.54 1.37
N PRO A 47 -1.91 7.37 0.92
CA PRO A 47 -3.29 6.95 1.16
C PRO A 47 -3.62 6.98 2.66
N ILE A 48 -4.85 7.36 3.01
CA ILE A 48 -5.26 7.45 4.43
C ILE A 48 -5.17 6.09 5.13
N ALA A 49 -5.46 5.01 4.40
CA ALA A 49 -5.35 3.64 4.88
C ALA A 49 -3.92 3.20 5.30
N ARG A 50 -2.89 4.03 5.04
CA ARG A 50 -1.51 3.77 5.48
C ARG A 50 -1.16 4.37 6.85
N PHE A 51 -2.08 5.12 7.45
CA PHE A 51 -1.92 5.70 8.77
C PHE A 51 -2.79 4.96 9.79
N SER A 52 -2.35 4.94 11.04
CA SER A 52 -3.15 4.47 12.16
C SER A 52 -4.34 5.40 12.43
N GLU A 53 -5.39 4.87 13.05
CA GLU A 53 -6.54 5.67 13.46
C GLU A 53 -6.15 6.83 14.40
N GLU A 54 -5.17 6.62 15.28
CA GLU A 54 -4.67 7.66 16.20
C GLU A 54 -3.98 8.80 15.44
N GLU A 55 -3.14 8.48 14.46
CA GLU A 55 -2.48 9.47 13.61
C GLU A 55 -3.51 10.31 12.84
N VAL A 56 -4.47 9.65 12.17
CA VAL A 56 -5.51 10.33 11.39
C VAL A 56 -6.36 11.22 12.29
N ARG A 57 -6.82 10.69 13.44
CA ARG A 57 -7.61 11.46 14.40
C ARG A 57 -6.86 12.68 14.91
N THR A 58 -5.58 12.52 15.31
CA THR A 58 -4.76 13.63 15.80
C THR A 58 -4.56 14.71 14.74
N ALA A 59 -4.35 14.32 13.48
CA ALA A 59 -4.24 15.26 12.37
C ALA A 59 -5.58 16.00 12.10
N LEU A 60 -6.71 15.30 12.15
CA LEU A 60 -8.04 15.91 12.04
C LEU A 60 -8.30 16.90 13.19
N ASP A 61 -7.96 16.52 14.41
CA ASP A 61 -8.12 17.38 15.58
C ASP A 61 -7.26 18.65 15.46
N LEU A 62 -6.07 18.56 14.85
CA LEU A 62 -5.27 19.73 14.51
C LEU A 62 -5.91 20.59 13.41
N ILE A 63 -6.38 19.97 12.32
CA ILE A 63 -6.99 20.67 11.17
C ILE A 63 -8.26 21.43 11.60
N TYR A 64 -9.07 20.83 12.46
CA TYR A 64 -10.33 21.41 12.95
C TYR A 64 -10.18 22.18 14.26
N ASP A 65 -8.96 22.37 14.76
CA ASP A 65 -8.64 23.06 16.02
C ASP A 65 -9.42 22.53 17.25
N ARG A 66 -9.58 21.20 17.34
CA ARG A 66 -10.32 20.51 18.41
C ARG A 66 -9.45 20.33 19.65
N ARG A 67 -9.29 21.42 20.39
CA ARG A 67 -8.54 21.45 21.66
C ARG A 67 -9.46 21.14 22.85
N ALA A 68 -8.91 20.50 23.86
CA ALA A 68 -9.60 20.26 25.14
C ALA A 68 -8.64 20.48 26.32
N GLU A 69 -9.16 20.55 27.54
CA GLU A 69 -8.32 20.69 28.73
C GLU A 69 -7.33 19.51 28.82
N GLY A 70 -6.03 19.82 28.89
CA GLY A 70 -4.96 18.82 28.88
C GLY A 70 -4.67 18.17 27.52
N TYR A 71 -5.33 18.59 26.44
CA TYR A 71 -5.13 18.06 25.09
C TYR A 71 -4.87 19.16 24.07
N ASP A 72 -3.64 19.18 23.55
CA ASP A 72 -3.23 19.98 22.40
C ASP A 72 -2.88 19.04 21.23
N PRO A 73 -3.61 19.07 20.11
CA PRO A 73 -3.39 18.17 18.99
C PRO A 73 -2.03 18.41 18.30
N LEU A 74 -1.49 19.64 18.32
CA LEU A 74 -0.15 19.91 17.80
C LEU A 74 0.91 19.24 18.66
N GLN A 75 0.81 19.35 19.99
CA GLN A 75 1.75 18.68 20.90
C GLN A 75 1.66 17.16 20.77
N LYS A 76 0.44 16.62 20.70
CA LYS A 76 0.23 15.18 20.49
C LYS A 76 0.81 14.72 19.15
N LEU A 77 0.58 15.48 18.07
CA LEU A 77 1.17 15.20 16.76
C LEU A 77 2.70 15.20 16.82
N MET A 78 3.30 16.17 17.51
CA MET A 78 4.76 16.23 17.67
C MET A 78 5.30 15.02 18.42
N GLN A 79 4.61 14.56 19.48
CA GLN A 79 4.96 13.36 20.24
C GLN A 79 4.87 12.08 19.40
N LEU A 80 3.83 11.93 18.57
CA LEU A 80 3.67 10.77 17.68
C LEU A 80 4.85 10.60 16.71
N PHE A 81 5.51 11.70 16.36
CA PHE A 81 6.66 11.72 15.45
C PHE A 81 7.96 12.14 16.14
N GLU A 82 8.02 12.09 17.47
CA GLU A 82 9.22 12.41 18.22
C GLU A 82 10.29 11.32 17.98
N GLY A 83 11.49 11.71 17.54
CA GLY A 83 12.52 10.75 17.11
C GLY A 83 12.26 10.06 15.77
N ALA A 84 11.10 10.26 15.16
CA ALA A 84 10.76 9.74 13.83
C ALA A 84 11.43 10.59 12.74
N THR A 85 12.64 10.20 12.34
CA THR A 85 13.24 10.68 11.10
C THR A 85 12.61 9.97 9.90
N ALA A 86 12.58 10.62 8.74
CA ALA A 86 12.15 9.94 7.50
C ALA A 86 12.95 8.66 7.19
N LYS A 87 14.17 8.54 7.76
CA LYS A 87 15.04 7.38 7.66
C LYS A 87 14.66 6.28 8.66
N SER A 88 14.35 6.63 9.91
CA SER A 88 13.90 5.66 10.93
C SER A 88 12.51 5.11 10.64
N LEU A 89 11.60 5.91 10.06
CA LEU A 89 10.30 5.41 9.61
C LEU A 89 10.38 4.43 8.44
N LYS A 90 11.32 4.67 7.50
CA LYS A 90 11.58 3.71 6.42
C LYS A 90 12.19 2.41 6.94
N ALA A 91 13.11 2.51 7.91
CA ALA A 91 13.73 1.34 8.53
C ALA A 91 12.70 0.51 9.33
N GLY A 92 11.89 1.17 10.18
CA GLY A 92 10.84 0.50 10.96
C GLY A 92 9.80 -0.19 10.07
N LYS A 93 9.35 0.47 8.99
CA LYS A 93 8.43 -0.18 8.03
C LYS A 93 9.03 -1.38 7.30
N ALA A 94 10.32 -1.35 7.00
CA ALA A 94 10.99 -2.50 6.38
C ALA A 94 11.11 -3.68 7.36
N GLU A 95 11.41 -3.40 8.62
CA GLU A 95 11.44 -4.41 9.69
C GLU A 95 10.06 -5.00 9.98
N GLU A 96 9.03 -4.16 10.09
CA GLU A 96 7.63 -4.60 10.25
C GLU A 96 7.18 -5.48 9.08
N LEU A 97 7.47 -5.06 7.84
CA LEU A 97 7.14 -5.84 6.65
C LEU A 97 7.86 -7.18 6.64
N ALA A 98 9.14 -7.22 7.01
CA ALA A 98 9.93 -8.45 7.07
C ALA A 98 9.43 -9.41 8.17
N ALA A 99 8.85 -8.90 9.26
CA ALA A 99 8.31 -9.69 10.35
C ALA A 99 6.95 -10.35 10.02
N LEU A 100 6.27 -9.93 8.95
CA LEU A 100 5.00 -10.53 8.53
C LEU A 100 5.22 -11.94 7.94
N PRO A 101 4.23 -12.85 8.10
CA PRO A 101 4.15 -14.09 7.32
C PRO A 101 4.24 -13.81 5.82
N LEU A 102 4.83 -14.74 5.07
CA LEU A 102 5.14 -14.57 3.65
C LEU A 102 3.95 -14.10 2.80
N ASP A 103 2.78 -14.73 2.97
CA ASP A 103 1.57 -14.39 2.20
C ASP A 103 1.08 -12.98 2.51
N GLU A 104 1.10 -12.59 3.80
CA GLU A 104 0.74 -11.24 4.22
C GLU A 104 1.76 -10.23 3.71
N ARG A 105 3.05 -10.57 3.71
CA ARG A 105 4.15 -9.74 3.21
C ARG A 105 4.01 -9.49 1.71
N LEU A 106 3.77 -10.53 0.92
CA LEU A 106 3.50 -10.42 -0.53
C LEU A 106 2.26 -9.58 -0.82
N LYS A 107 1.15 -9.85 -0.13
CA LYS A 107 -0.09 -9.06 -0.25
C LYS A 107 0.15 -7.59 0.09
N ARG A 108 0.89 -7.33 1.17
CA ARG A 108 1.21 -5.97 1.62
C ARG A 108 2.10 -5.24 0.62
N ARG A 109 3.06 -5.91 -0.02
CA ARG A 109 3.88 -5.31 -1.09
C ARG A 109 3.05 -4.88 -2.29
N ILE A 110 2.06 -5.67 -2.69
CA ILE A 110 1.13 -5.29 -3.77
C ILE A 110 0.35 -4.05 -3.36
N ILE A 111 -0.28 -4.05 -2.17
CA ILE A 111 -1.09 -2.94 -1.68
C ILE A 111 -0.26 -1.66 -1.52
N ASP A 112 0.98 -1.80 -1.04
CA ASP A 112 1.86 -0.67 -0.78
C ASP A 112 2.65 -0.22 -2.02
N GLY A 113 2.60 -0.97 -3.12
CA GLY A 113 3.43 -0.73 -4.29
C GLY A 113 4.94 -0.80 -3.95
N GLU A 114 5.33 -1.71 -3.06
CA GLU A 114 6.71 -1.88 -2.59
C GLU A 114 7.44 -2.96 -3.39
N LYS A 115 8.39 -2.52 -4.24
CA LYS A 115 9.17 -3.41 -5.11
C LYS A 115 10.39 -4.02 -4.41
N ASN A 116 10.95 -3.36 -3.38
CA ASN A 116 12.22 -3.78 -2.80
C ASN A 116 12.07 -5.08 -2.00
N GLY A 117 12.72 -6.16 -2.46
CA GLY A 117 12.60 -7.47 -1.82
C GLY A 117 11.39 -8.30 -2.27
N LEU A 118 10.63 -7.82 -3.26
CA LEU A 118 9.52 -8.57 -3.85
C LEU A 118 9.98 -9.90 -4.45
N GLU A 119 11.01 -9.89 -5.29
CA GLU A 119 11.51 -11.10 -5.98
C GLU A 119 11.98 -12.16 -4.99
N ALA A 120 12.64 -11.75 -3.90
CA ALA A 120 13.08 -12.66 -2.85
C ALA A 120 11.90 -13.36 -2.13
N ASP A 121 10.82 -12.62 -1.87
CA ASP A 121 9.62 -13.20 -1.28
C ASP A 121 8.89 -14.12 -2.27
N LEU A 122 8.90 -13.79 -3.56
CA LEU A 122 8.34 -14.67 -4.60
C LEU A 122 9.14 -15.97 -4.71
N ASP A 123 10.47 -15.88 -4.66
CA ASP A 123 11.36 -17.05 -4.66
C ASP A 123 11.13 -17.94 -3.43
N GLU A 124 10.92 -17.35 -2.25
CA GLU A 124 10.55 -18.08 -1.04
C GLU A 124 9.21 -18.80 -1.22
N ALA A 125 8.20 -18.12 -1.80
CA ALA A 125 6.87 -18.70 -2.00
C ALA A 125 6.90 -19.86 -3.00
N LEU A 126 7.70 -19.74 -4.07
CA LEU A 126 7.91 -20.78 -5.08
C LEU A 126 8.48 -22.08 -4.52
N GLN A 127 9.12 -22.06 -3.34
CA GLN A 127 9.60 -23.28 -2.68
C GLN A 127 8.45 -24.14 -2.13
N SER A 128 7.30 -23.54 -1.86
CA SER A 128 6.19 -24.17 -1.15
C SER A 128 4.96 -24.43 -2.01
N ARG A 129 4.71 -23.61 -3.04
CA ARG A 129 3.53 -23.73 -3.90
C ARG A 129 3.76 -23.24 -5.35
N PRO A 130 2.94 -23.70 -6.31
CA PRO A 130 3.03 -23.30 -7.71
C PRO A 130 2.90 -21.79 -7.95
N ALA A 131 3.56 -21.30 -9.00
CA ALA A 131 3.53 -19.90 -9.41
C ALA A 131 2.10 -19.36 -9.64
N LEU A 132 1.22 -20.17 -10.23
CA LEU A 132 -0.18 -19.80 -10.47
C LEU A 132 -0.96 -19.58 -9.18
N ASP A 133 -0.70 -20.37 -8.14
CA ASP A 133 -1.39 -20.26 -6.85
C ASP A 133 -0.96 -18.98 -6.14
N ILE A 134 0.34 -18.63 -6.20
CA ILE A 134 0.85 -17.36 -5.66
C ILE A 134 0.12 -16.17 -6.30
N VAL A 135 -0.05 -16.17 -7.63
CA VAL A 135 -0.79 -15.11 -8.32
C VAL A 135 -2.24 -15.08 -7.88
N ASN A 136 -2.94 -16.22 -7.97
CA ASN A 136 -4.39 -16.28 -7.84
C ASN A 136 -4.87 -16.08 -6.40
N GLU A 137 -4.14 -16.63 -5.43
CA GLU A 137 -4.56 -16.66 -4.04
C GLU A 137 -3.93 -15.53 -3.20
N THR A 138 -2.77 -15.00 -3.60
CA THR A 138 -2.08 -13.97 -2.80
C THR A 138 -2.04 -12.62 -3.51
N LEU A 139 -1.49 -12.56 -4.72
CA LEU A 139 -1.26 -11.28 -5.39
C LEU A 139 -2.57 -10.63 -5.86
N LEU A 140 -3.49 -11.42 -6.42
CA LEU A 140 -4.82 -10.94 -6.81
C LEU A 140 -5.64 -10.46 -5.61
N GLU A 141 -5.48 -11.07 -4.44
CA GLU A 141 -6.13 -10.55 -3.22
C GLU A 141 -5.58 -9.18 -2.82
N GLY A 142 -4.28 -8.95 -2.96
CA GLY A 142 -3.70 -7.62 -2.77
C GLY A 142 -4.32 -6.59 -3.73
N MET A 143 -4.46 -6.96 -5.00
CA MET A 143 -5.09 -6.09 -6.01
C MET A 143 -6.58 -5.83 -5.75
N LYS A 144 -7.33 -6.79 -5.19
CA LYS A 144 -8.73 -6.55 -4.77
C LYS A 144 -8.80 -5.45 -3.72
N VAL A 145 -7.94 -5.51 -2.70
CA VAL A 145 -7.86 -4.47 -1.66
C VAL A 145 -7.51 -3.11 -2.26
N VAL A 146 -6.55 -3.05 -3.20
CA VAL A 146 -6.22 -1.81 -3.93
C VAL A 146 -7.46 -1.25 -4.65
N GLY A 147 -8.24 -2.11 -5.31
CA GLY A 147 -9.48 -1.72 -5.98
C GLY A 147 -10.55 -1.18 -5.03
N GLU A 148 -10.73 -1.80 -3.86
CA GLU A 148 -11.65 -1.36 -2.82
C GLU A 148 -11.24 0.00 -2.22
N LEU A 149 -9.94 0.18 -1.94
CA LEU A 149 -9.40 1.45 -1.44
C LEU A 149 -9.51 2.57 -2.47
N PHE A 150 -9.32 2.27 -3.76
CA PHE A 150 -9.52 3.24 -4.83
C PHE A 150 -11.01 3.61 -4.99
N GLY A 151 -11.89 2.60 -5.01
CA GLY A 151 -13.33 2.81 -5.16
C GLY A 151 -13.96 3.57 -3.98
N SER A 152 -13.40 3.43 -2.78
CA SER A 152 -13.82 4.19 -1.59
C SER A 152 -13.17 5.57 -1.47
N GLY A 153 -12.24 5.93 -2.36
CA GLY A 153 -11.49 7.19 -2.33
C GLY A 153 -10.34 7.25 -1.32
N GLN A 154 -10.09 6.16 -0.58
CA GLN A 154 -9.02 6.07 0.41
C GLN A 154 -7.62 5.93 -0.22
N MET A 155 -7.54 5.54 -1.49
CA MET A 155 -6.31 5.45 -2.27
C MET A 155 -6.44 6.22 -3.59
N GLN A 156 -5.44 7.06 -3.89
CA GLN A 156 -5.44 7.88 -5.12
C GLN A 156 -4.81 7.14 -6.31
N LEU A 157 -5.20 7.54 -7.54
CA LEU A 157 -4.74 6.94 -8.79
C LEU A 157 -3.21 6.74 -8.90
N PRO A 158 -2.33 7.67 -8.47
CA PRO A 158 -0.89 7.44 -8.52
C PRO A 158 -0.43 6.18 -7.76
N PHE A 159 -1.07 5.87 -6.62
CA PHE A 159 -0.75 4.69 -5.81
C PHE A 159 -1.31 3.40 -6.41
N VAL A 160 -2.46 3.48 -7.08
CA VAL A 160 -3.01 2.36 -7.86
C VAL A 160 -2.07 1.98 -8.99
N LEU A 161 -1.55 2.98 -9.72
CA LEU A 161 -0.58 2.76 -10.79
C LEU A 161 0.72 2.15 -10.27
N GLN A 162 1.21 2.62 -9.11
CA GLN A 162 2.38 2.03 -8.44
C GLN A 162 2.15 0.56 -8.06
N SER A 163 0.97 0.25 -7.51
CA SER A 163 0.59 -1.13 -7.16
C SER A 163 0.51 -2.03 -8.40
N ALA A 164 -0.05 -1.51 -9.51
CA ALA A 164 -0.12 -2.22 -10.78
C ALA A 164 1.28 -2.49 -11.39
N GLU A 165 2.24 -1.58 -11.22
CA GLU A 165 3.63 -1.80 -11.66
C GLU A 165 4.32 -2.91 -10.86
N VAL A 166 4.08 -2.95 -9.55
CA VAL A 166 4.59 -4.03 -8.68
C VAL A 166 3.93 -5.37 -9.03
N MET A 167 2.62 -5.38 -9.28
CA MET A 167 1.92 -6.58 -9.76
C MET A 167 2.49 -7.08 -11.08
N LYS A 168 2.73 -6.19 -12.05
CA LYS A 168 3.36 -6.55 -13.32
C LYS A 168 4.75 -7.15 -13.13
N THR A 169 5.55 -6.57 -12.24
CA THR A 169 6.89 -7.08 -11.90
C THR A 169 6.78 -8.49 -11.31
N ALA A 170 5.85 -8.71 -10.37
CA ALA A 170 5.65 -10.01 -9.74
C ALA A 170 5.22 -11.09 -10.76
N VAL A 171 4.28 -10.77 -11.64
CA VAL A 171 3.83 -11.71 -12.69
C VAL A 171 4.97 -12.06 -13.63
N ALA A 172 5.75 -11.07 -14.09
CA ALA A 172 6.90 -11.31 -14.95
C ALA A 172 7.97 -12.20 -14.30
N HIS A 173 8.14 -12.12 -12.97
CA HIS A 173 9.03 -13.00 -12.21
C HIS A 173 8.50 -14.43 -12.11
N LEU A 174 7.17 -14.59 -11.98
CA LEU A 174 6.52 -15.88 -11.81
C LEU A 174 6.24 -16.62 -13.14
N GLU A 175 6.07 -15.90 -14.26
CA GLU A 175 5.78 -16.44 -15.58
C GLU A 175 6.68 -17.63 -15.99
N PRO A 176 8.03 -17.57 -15.84
CA PRO A 176 8.92 -18.68 -16.19
C PRO A 176 8.72 -19.95 -15.36
N HIS A 177 7.99 -19.87 -14.24
CA HIS A 177 7.70 -20.97 -13.34
C HIS A 177 6.29 -21.55 -13.55
N MET A 178 5.43 -20.88 -14.32
CA MET A 178 4.07 -21.36 -14.63
C MET A 178 4.10 -22.50 -15.66
N GLU A 179 4.89 -22.33 -16.73
CA GLU A 179 4.97 -23.32 -17.84
C GLU A 179 5.66 -24.64 -17.44
N LYS A 180 6.51 -24.63 -16.41
CA LYS A 180 7.26 -25.83 -15.96
C LYS A 180 6.40 -26.86 -15.23
N THR A 181 5.17 -26.51 -14.85
CA THR A 181 4.28 -27.39 -14.07
C THR A 181 3.46 -28.31 -14.97
N ASP A 182 3.25 -27.96 -16.24
CA ASP A 182 2.40 -28.71 -17.17
C ASP A 182 3.08 -30.00 -17.71
N GLU A 183 4.41 -30.12 -17.64
CA GLU A 183 5.11 -31.34 -18.11
C GLU A 183 5.09 -32.50 -17.10
N ALA A 184 4.77 -32.25 -15.82
CA ALA A 184 4.74 -33.30 -14.78
C ALA A 184 3.41 -34.08 -14.70
N GLY A 185 2.39 -33.69 -15.47
CA GLY A 185 1.03 -34.26 -15.40
C GLY A 185 0.68 -35.30 -16.46
N LYS A 186 1.58 -35.67 -17.38
CA LYS A 186 1.27 -36.62 -18.46
C LYS A 186 1.46 -38.09 -18.04
N GLY A 187 0.78 -38.46 -16.96
CA GLY A 187 0.61 -39.84 -16.51
C GLY A 187 -0.57 -40.52 -17.21
N ASP A 188 -0.25 -41.45 -18.10
CA ASP A 188 -0.99 -42.67 -18.45
C ASP A 188 -2.52 -42.70 -18.23
N HIS A 189 -3.29 -42.21 -19.20
CA HIS A 189 -4.68 -42.63 -19.38
C HIS A 189 -5.08 -42.62 -20.86
N ARG A 190 -4.73 -43.69 -21.58
CA ARG A 190 -5.61 -44.23 -22.63
C ARG A 190 -5.68 -45.75 -22.54
N ALA A 191 -6.65 -46.16 -21.72
CA ALA A 191 -7.25 -47.46 -21.68
C ALA A 191 -7.62 -47.97 -23.09
N GLY A 192 -7.43 -49.28 -23.28
CA GLY A 192 -7.98 -50.01 -24.40
C GLY A 192 -9.50 -49.91 -24.46
N HIS A 193 -10.02 -49.69 -25.65
CA HIS A 193 -11.42 -49.93 -25.96
C HIS A 193 -11.51 -51.09 -26.94
N ARG A 194 -12.01 -52.21 -26.43
CA ARG A 194 -12.48 -53.36 -27.21
C ARG A 194 -13.72 -52.99 -28.01
N ALA A 195 -13.85 -53.66 -29.17
CA ALA A 195 -15.07 -54.05 -29.87
C ALA A 195 -15.89 -52.95 -30.58
N ARG A 196 -15.85 -52.97 -31.91
CA ARG A 196 -16.85 -53.66 -32.75
C ARG A 196 -16.25 -54.02 -34.10
#